data_AF-A0A0V0HR65-F1
#
_entry.id   AF-A0A0V0HR65-F1
#
_cell.length_a   1.000
_cell.length_b   1.000
_cell.length_c   1.000
_cell.angle_alpha   90.00
_cell.angle_beta   90.00
_cell.angle_gamma   90.00
#
_symmetry.space_group_name_H-M   'P 1'
#
loop_
_entity.id
_entity.type
_entity.pdbx_description
1 polymer ?
#
loop_
_entity_poly.entity_id
_entity_poly.type
_entity_poly.pdbx_seq_one_letter_code
_entity_poly.pdbx_strand_id
1 'polypeptide(L)'
;MVAGAIALGVGIHVLAHMTCDFLRLLNASPEKYKPMQPYFGDQPINYWHFLRGVEGVSGIIIILLMAIAFTLASQRFRRDRIRLPRPLNKLTGFSAFWYSHHLFVIVYSLLIVHGIKLYLTREWYKKTTWMYLAIPIILYSGERLLRAFRSSIKDVKILKWLCILEMF
;
A
#
# COMPACT_ATOMS: atom_id res chain seq x y z
N MET A 1 3.89 -15.29 1.90
CA MET A 1 2.81 -15.78 1.03
C MET A 1 1.77 -14.68 0.81
N VAL A 2 1.14 -14.14 1.85
CA VAL A 2 0.14 -13.04 1.74
C VAL A 2 0.65 -11.83 0.95
N ALA A 3 1.84 -11.30 1.28
CA ALA A 3 2.41 -10.14 0.56
C ALA A 3 2.59 -10.40 -0.94
N GLY A 4 3.00 -11.62 -1.33
CA GLY A 4 3.14 -11.99 -2.75
C GLY A 4 1.79 -12.05 -3.47
N ALA A 5 0.74 -12.56 -2.81
CA ALA A 5 -0.61 -12.57 -3.34
C ALA A 5 -1.17 -11.14 -3.53
N ILE A 6 -0.89 -10.24 -2.58
CA ILE A 6 -1.26 -8.82 -2.70
C ILE A 6 -0.55 -8.19 -3.91
N ALA A 7 0.76 -8.43 -4.07
CA ALA A 7 1.51 -7.89 -5.20
C ALA A 7 0.97 -8.39 -6.55
N LEU A 8 0.61 -9.67 -6.64
CA LEU A 8 -0.03 -10.24 -7.82
C LEU A 8 -1.40 -9.61 -8.10
N GLY A 9 -2.25 -9.47 -7.08
CA GLY A 9 -3.57 -8.85 -7.20
C GLY A 9 -3.48 -7.39 -7.66
N VAL A 10 -2.53 -6.62 -7.10
CA VAL A 10 -2.25 -5.25 -7.54
C VAL A 10 -1.78 -5.22 -9.00
N GLY A 11 -0.89 -6.14 -9.40
CA GLY A 11 -0.42 -6.24 -10.78
C GLY A 11 -1.55 -6.48 -11.78
N ILE A 12 -2.43 -7.44 -11.48
CA ILE A 12 -3.61 -7.75 -12.31
C ILE A 12 -4.55 -6.54 -12.37
N HIS A 13 -4.82 -5.89 -11.24
CA HIS A 13 -5.67 -4.71 -11.14
C HIS A 13 -5.15 -3.54 -11.99
N VAL A 14 -3.85 -3.23 -11.88
CA VAL A 14 -3.22 -2.15 -12.64
C VAL A 14 -3.27 -2.46 -14.13
N LEU A 15 -2.96 -3.70 -14.53
CA LEU A 15 -3.01 -4.11 -15.92
C LEU A 15 -4.43 -3.95 -16.48
N ALA A 16 -5.45 -4.43 -15.77
CA ALA A 16 -6.84 -4.29 -16.18
C ALA A 16 -7.24 -2.82 -16.39
N HIS A 17 -6.87 -1.93 -15.47
CA HIS A 17 -7.15 -0.50 -15.64
C HIS A 17 -6.42 0.11 -16.85
N MET A 18 -5.14 -0.21 -17.01
CA MET A 18 -4.31 0.40 -18.05
C MET A 18 -4.63 -0.09 -19.46
N THR A 19 -4.90 -1.39 -19.63
CA THR A 19 -5.07 -2.01 -20.95
C THR A 19 -6.52 -2.24 -21.33
N CYS A 20 -7.42 -2.46 -20.38
CA CYS A 20 -8.81 -2.78 -20.68
C CYS A 20 -9.70 -1.56 -20.46
N ASP A 21 -9.70 -0.98 -19.26
CA ASP A 21 -10.68 0.05 -18.91
C ASP A 21 -10.41 1.36 -19.63
N PHE A 22 -9.19 1.89 -19.55
CA PHE A 22 -8.85 3.17 -20.18
C PHE A 22 -8.96 3.08 -21.70
N LEU A 23 -8.51 1.99 -22.32
CA LEU A 23 -8.65 1.80 -23.76
C LEU A 23 -10.12 1.67 -24.17
N ARG A 24 -10.95 0.98 -23.37
CA ARG A 24 -12.38 0.86 -23.63
C ARG A 24 -13.10 2.21 -23.53
N LEU A 25 -12.72 3.05 -22.58
CA LEU A 25 -13.30 4.39 -22.42
C LEU A 25 -12.84 5.36 -23.52
N LEU A 26 -11.59 5.27 -23.97
CA LEU A 26 -11.07 6.07 -25.09
C LEU A 26 -11.75 5.71 -26.40
N ASN A 27 -11.84 4.41 -26.71
CA ASN A 27 -12.33 3.91 -27.99
C ASN A 27 -13.85 3.65 -28.00
N ALA A 28 -14.58 4.06 -26.96
CA ALA A 28 -16.03 3.90 -26.90
C ALA A 28 -16.69 4.76 -28.01
N SER A 29 -17.70 4.22 -28.69
CA SER A 29 -18.57 5.04 -29.51
C SER A 29 -19.34 6.03 -28.62
N PRO A 30 -19.79 7.19 -29.13
CA PRO A 30 -20.54 8.17 -28.34
C PRO A 30 -21.75 7.56 -27.62
N GLU A 31 -22.46 6.63 -28.25
CA GLU A 31 -23.58 5.90 -27.66
C GLU A 31 -23.16 5.02 -26.47
N LYS A 32 -22.01 4.34 -26.57
CA LYS A 32 -21.44 3.52 -25.50
C LYS A 32 -20.84 4.36 -24.37
N TYR A 33 -20.36 5.56 -24.68
CA TYR A 33 -19.79 6.49 -23.71
C TYR A 33 -20.85 7.30 -22.96
N LYS A 34 -21.97 7.62 -23.60
CA LYS A 34 -23.10 8.37 -23.00
C LYS A 34 -23.49 7.92 -21.57
N PRO A 35 -23.63 6.62 -21.24
CA PRO A 35 -23.93 6.21 -19.86
C PRO A 35 -22.77 6.43 -18.87
N MET A 36 -21.54 6.61 -19.35
CA MET A 36 -20.34 6.83 -18.54
C MET A 36 -20.10 8.31 -18.22
N GLN A 37 -20.67 9.23 -19.02
CA GLN A 37 -20.49 10.68 -18.89
C GLN A 37 -20.80 11.25 -17.49
N PRO A 38 -21.85 10.79 -16.76
CA PRO A 38 -22.13 11.27 -15.39
C PRO A 38 -21.06 10.91 -14.35
N TYR A 39 -20.24 9.91 -14.68
CA TYR A 39 -19.17 9.41 -13.84
C TYR A 39 -17.84 10.01 -14.29
N PHE A 40 -17.48 9.89 -15.56
CA PHE A 40 -16.14 10.24 -16.08
C PHE A 40 -16.05 11.63 -16.73
N GLY A 41 -17.16 12.36 -16.85
CA GLY A 41 -17.21 13.63 -17.57
C GLY A 41 -17.21 13.43 -19.08
N ASP A 42 -16.73 14.41 -19.83
CA ASP A 42 -16.66 14.33 -21.29
C ASP A 42 -15.63 13.30 -21.76
N GLN A 43 -15.90 12.69 -22.91
CA GLN A 43 -15.05 11.62 -23.44
C GLN A 43 -13.63 12.14 -23.68
N PRO A 44 -12.63 11.57 -23.00
CA PRO A 44 -11.26 12.01 -23.16
C PRO A 44 -10.74 11.61 -24.53
N ILE A 45 -10.05 12.54 -25.18
CA ILE A 45 -9.41 12.35 -26.48
C ILE A 45 -8.02 11.71 -26.37
N ASN A 46 -7.44 11.66 -25.16
CA ASN A 46 -6.09 11.16 -24.94
C ASN A 46 -5.97 10.29 -23.69
N TYR A 47 -5.05 9.33 -23.73
CA TYR A 47 -4.77 8.42 -22.62
C TYR A 47 -4.24 9.16 -21.37
N TRP A 48 -3.50 10.24 -21.59
CA TRP A 48 -2.92 11.06 -20.53
C TRP A 48 -3.95 11.65 -19.58
N HIS A 49 -5.20 11.84 -20.02
CA HIS A 49 -6.29 12.27 -19.16
C HIS A 49 -6.48 11.34 -17.95
N PHE A 50 -6.45 10.03 -18.15
CA PHE A 50 -6.62 9.05 -17.07
C PHE A 50 -5.43 9.01 -16.12
N LEU A 51 -4.21 9.14 -16.64
CA LEU A 51 -2.99 9.15 -15.83
C LEU A 51 -2.83 10.41 -14.97
N ARG A 52 -3.29 11.57 -15.48
CA ARG A 52 -3.25 12.85 -14.75
C ARG A 52 -4.42 13.02 -13.79
N GLY A 53 -5.49 12.23 -13.95
CA GLY A 53 -6.59 12.20 -13.01
C GLY A 53 -6.15 11.78 -11.61
N VAL A 54 -6.96 12.11 -10.60
CA VAL A 54 -6.70 11.76 -9.20
C VAL A 54 -6.49 10.25 -9.04
N GLU A 55 -7.27 9.44 -9.75
CA GLU A 55 -7.13 7.97 -9.79
C GLU A 55 -5.75 7.53 -10.30
N GLY A 56 -5.32 8.05 -11.45
CA GLY A 56 -4.05 7.70 -12.06
C GLY A 56 -2.85 8.10 -11.19
N VAL A 57 -2.83 9.36 -10.72
CA VAL A 57 -1.73 9.88 -9.90
C VAL A 57 -1.65 9.14 -8.56
N SER A 58 -2.77 8.96 -7.86
CA SER A 58 -2.78 8.22 -6.59
C SER A 58 -2.37 6.76 -6.77
N GLY A 59 -2.83 6.09 -7.83
CA GLY A 59 -2.43 4.72 -8.17
C GLY A 59 -0.93 4.60 -8.44
N ILE A 60 -0.34 5.51 -9.22
CA ILE A 60 1.10 5.54 -9.48
C ILE A 60 1.89 5.70 -8.18
N ILE A 61 1.50 6.63 -7.31
CA ILE A 61 2.18 6.86 -6.02
C ILE A 61 2.08 5.60 -5.14
N ILE A 62 0.90 4.96 -5.07
CA ILE A 62 0.70 3.72 -4.31
C ILE A 62 1.66 2.64 -4.81
N ILE A 63 1.73 2.40 -6.12
CA ILE A 63 2.60 1.38 -6.73
C ILE A 63 4.08 1.67 -6.41
N LEU A 64 4.53 2.92 -6.53
CA LEU A 64 5.90 3.32 -6.23
C LEU A 64 6.26 3.06 -4.76
N LEU A 65 5.40 3.49 -3.82
CA LEU A 65 5.61 3.27 -2.40
C LEU A 65 5.60 1.79 -2.03
N MET A 66 4.67 1.01 -2.62
CA MET A 66 4.62 -0.43 -2.42
C MET A 66 5.88 -1.11 -2.97
N ALA A 67 6.36 -0.74 -4.17
CA ALA A 67 7.57 -1.31 -4.74
C ALA A 67 8.80 -1.07 -3.85
N ILE A 68 8.94 0.12 -3.28
CA ILE A 68 10.00 0.44 -2.31
C ILE A 68 9.88 -0.43 -1.07
N ALA A 69 8.70 -0.45 -0.42
CA ALA A 69 8.47 -1.22 0.80
C ALA A 69 8.69 -2.73 0.59
N PHE A 70 8.22 -3.30 -0.52
CA PHE A 70 8.41 -4.70 -0.86
C PHE A 70 9.87 -5.06 -1.14
N THR A 71 10.60 -4.20 -1.85
CA THR A 71 12.01 -4.42 -2.16
C THR A 71 12.84 -4.43 -0.88
N LEU A 72 12.63 -3.45 0.00
CA LEU A 72 13.33 -3.34 1.28
C LEU A 72 12.91 -4.43 2.29
N ALA A 73 11.69 -4.96 2.17
CA ALA A 73 11.23 -6.12 2.93
C ALA A 73 11.82 -7.46 2.46
N SER A 74 12.45 -7.51 1.29
CA SER A 74 13.13 -8.71 0.82
C SER A 74 14.20 -9.16 1.83
N GLN A 75 14.29 -10.46 2.09
CA GLN A 75 15.27 -11.01 3.04
C GLN A 75 16.71 -10.59 2.70
N ARG A 76 17.01 -10.38 1.41
CA ARG A 76 18.34 -9.95 0.95
C ARG A 76 18.68 -8.53 1.40
N PHE A 77 17.75 -7.59 1.25
CA PHE A 77 17.89 -6.20 1.70
C PHE A 77 17.84 -6.10 3.23
N ARG A 78 16.91 -6.81 3.87
CA ARG A 78 16.72 -6.79 5.33
C ARG A 78 17.91 -7.35 6.10
N ARG A 79 18.57 -8.40 5.59
CA ARG A 79 19.78 -9.01 6.20
C ARG A 79 21.09 -8.36 5.74
N ASP A 80 21.01 -7.22 5.06
CA ASP A 80 22.17 -6.46 4.54
C ASP A 80 23.13 -7.33 3.69
N ARG A 81 22.56 -8.28 2.92
CA ARG A 81 23.34 -9.19 2.07
C ARG A 81 23.69 -8.56 0.71
N ILE A 82 23.21 -7.35 0.44
CA ILE A 82 23.44 -6.60 -0.81
C ILE A 82 24.35 -5.42 -0.48
N ARG A 83 25.52 -5.37 -1.12
CA ARG A 83 26.42 -4.23 -1.02
C ARG A 83 26.04 -3.19 -2.07
N LEU A 84 25.37 -2.12 -1.66
CA LEU A 84 25.07 -0.98 -2.53
C LEU A 84 26.21 0.06 -2.48
N PRO A 85 26.48 0.79 -3.59
CA PRO A 85 27.39 1.92 -3.57
C PRO A 85 26.85 3.04 -2.67
N ARG A 86 27.74 3.84 -2.05
CA ARG A 86 27.34 5.02 -1.27
C ARG A 86 26.68 6.04 -2.22
N PRO A 87 25.56 6.69 -1.86
CA PRO A 87 24.94 6.76 -0.53
C PRO A 87 23.84 5.70 -0.25
N LEU A 88 23.56 4.80 -1.18
CA LEU A 88 22.43 3.87 -1.10
C LEU A 88 22.64 2.74 -0.09
N ASN A 89 23.87 2.55 0.41
CA ASN A 89 24.16 1.62 1.51
C ASN A 89 23.42 1.94 2.82
N LYS A 90 22.88 3.15 2.99
CA LYS A 90 22.00 3.50 4.12
C LYS A 90 20.57 2.95 3.97
N LEU A 91 20.20 2.49 2.78
CA LEU A 91 18.90 1.92 2.45
C LEU A 91 18.84 0.39 2.66
N THR A 92 19.87 -0.23 3.24
CA THR A 92 19.89 -1.66 3.57
C THR A 92 19.85 -1.90 5.08
N GLY A 93 19.47 -3.12 5.48
CA GLY A 93 19.39 -3.52 6.89
C GLY A 93 18.03 -3.31 7.55
N PHE A 94 17.95 -3.66 8.84
CA PHE A 94 16.69 -3.69 9.59
C PHE A 94 16.08 -2.30 9.82
N SER A 95 16.89 -1.25 9.98
CA SER A 95 16.42 0.13 10.16
C SER A 95 15.69 0.62 8.90
N ALA A 96 16.31 0.48 7.72
CA ALA A 96 15.67 0.83 6.45
C ALA A 96 14.39 0.03 6.20
N PHE A 97 14.40 -1.26 6.52
CA PHE A 97 13.19 -2.11 6.50
C PHE A 97 12.08 -1.52 7.38
N TRP A 98 12.38 -1.16 8.63
CA TRP A 98 11.39 -0.64 9.58
C TRP A 98 10.77 0.67 9.11
N TYR A 99 11.59 1.63 8.66
CA TYR A 99 11.09 2.90 8.14
C TYR A 99 10.27 2.73 6.86
N SER A 100 10.71 1.85 5.96
CA SER A 100 9.94 1.54 4.74
C SER A 100 8.59 0.90 5.04
N HIS A 101 8.46 0.17 6.15
CA HIS A 101 7.18 -0.41 6.57
C HIS A 101 6.16 0.66 6.99
N HIS A 102 6.61 1.79 7.55
CA HIS A 102 5.70 2.89 7.89
C HIS A 102 5.10 3.57 6.65
N LEU A 103 5.68 3.38 5.47
CA LEU A 103 5.07 3.80 4.20
C LEU A 103 3.71 3.16 3.98
N PHE A 104 3.42 1.99 4.58
CA PHE A 104 2.09 1.38 4.50
C PHE A 104 0.98 2.27 5.09
N VAL A 105 1.28 3.12 6.08
CA VAL A 105 0.30 4.10 6.60
C VAL A 105 -0.12 5.09 5.52
N ILE A 106 0.86 5.58 4.75
CA ILE A 106 0.62 6.47 3.61
C ILE A 106 -0.12 5.72 2.51
N VAL A 107 0.30 4.50 2.19
CA VAL A 107 -0.35 3.64 1.18
C VAL A 107 -1.81 3.37 1.52
N TYR A 108 -2.14 3.04 2.77
CA TYR A 108 -3.53 2.84 3.19
C TYR A 108 -4.36 4.12 3.10
N SER A 109 -3.78 5.26 3.47
CA SER A 109 -4.44 6.56 3.33
C SER A 109 -4.72 6.89 1.86
N LEU A 110 -3.75 6.66 0.97
CA LEU A 110 -3.91 6.84 -0.46
C LEU A 110 -4.89 5.84 -1.07
N LEU A 111 -4.93 4.59 -0.61
CA LEU A 111 -5.90 3.58 -1.04
C LEU A 111 -7.34 3.99 -0.72
N ILE A 112 -7.56 4.63 0.44
CA ILE A 112 -8.87 5.18 0.80
C ILE A 112 -9.22 6.33 -0.16
N VAL A 113 -8.30 7.26 -0.41
CA VAL A 113 -8.53 8.39 -1.32
C VAL A 113 -8.80 7.89 -2.76
N HIS A 114 -7.97 7.00 -3.26
CA HIS A 114 -8.12 6.33 -4.56
C HIS A 114 -9.47 5.62 -4.65
N GLY A 115 -9.80 4.79 -3.65
CA GLY A 115 -11.08 4.08 -3.58
C GLY A 115 -12.32 5.00 -3.51
N ILE A 116 -12.20 6.16 -2.86
CA ILE A 116 -13.29 7.13 -2.75
C ILE A 116 -13.47 7.94 -4.03
N LYS A 117 -12.39 8.27 -4.73
CA LYS A 117 -12.43 9.11 -5.91
C LYS A 117 -12.70 8.32 -7.20
N LEU A 118 -12.63 6.98 -7.16
CA LEU A 118 -13.14 6.10 -8.21
C LEU A 118 -14.55 6.50 -8.66
N TYR A 119 -14.64 6.85 -9.95
CA TYR A 119 -15.78 7.48 -10.60
C TYR A 119 -17.11 6.73 -10.48
N LEU A 120 -17.09 5.42 -10.19
CA LEU A 120 -18.23 4.51 -10.39
C LEU A 120 -19.31 4.51 -9.29
N THR A 121 -19.03 5.01 -8.09
CA THR A 121 -20.00 4.97 -6.97
C THR A 121 -19.97 6.28 -6.18
N ARG A 122 -21.06 7.06 -6.22
CA ARG A 122 -21.15 8.32 -5.43
C ARG A 122 -21.52 8.08 -3.98
N GLU A 123 -22.21 6.98 -3.69
CA GLU A 123 -22.71 6.69 -2.36
C GLU A 123 -21.62 6.08 -1.47
N TRP A 124 -21.35 6.72 -0.35
CA TRP A 124 -20.27 6.37 0.58
C TRP A 124 -20.41 4.94 1.13
N TYR A 125 -21.64 4.45 1.34
CA TYR A 125 -21.92 3.10 1.85
C TYR A 125 -21.77 1.99 0.80
N LYS A 126 -21.74 2.34 -0.49
CA LYS A 126 -21.42 1.38 -1.58
C LYS A 126 -19.92 1.25 -1.83
N LYS A 127 -19.10 2.09 -1.19
CA LYS A 127 -17.64 2.05 -1.31
C LYS A 127 -17.08 0.98 -0.40
N THR A 128 -16.72 -0.15 -0.97
CA THR A 128 -16.25 -1.31 -0.20
C THR A 128 -14.81 -1.16 0.31
N THR A 129 -13.97 -0.34 -0.34
CA THR A 129 -12.54 -0.19 -0.01
C THR A 129 -12.31 0.23 1.44
N TRP A 130 -13.00 1.26 1.93
CA TRP A 130 -12.82 1.71 3.31
C TRP A 130 -13.43 0.72 4.32
N MET A 131 -14.52 0.03 3.96
CA MET A 131 -15.16 -0.97 4.82
C MET A 131 -14.22 -2.16 5.07
N TYR A 132 -13.62 -2.70 4.00
CA TYR A 132 -12.68 -3.81 4.10
C TYR A 132 -11.36 -3.42 4.79
N LEU A 133 -10.95 -2.14 4.74
CA LEU A 133 -9.76 -1.65 5.45
C LEU A 133 -10.03 -1.34 6.92
N ALA A 134 -11.20 -0.80 7.27
CA ALA A 134 -11.50 -0.34 8.62
C ALA A 134 -11.48 -1.48 9.64
N ILE A 135 -12.08 -2.63 9.33
CA ILE A 135 -12.18 -3.76 10.26
C ILE A 135 -10.78 -4.29 10.66
N PRO A 136 -9.87 -4.64 9.72
CA PRO A 136 -8.51 -5.07 10.08
C PRO A 136 -7.71 -4.01 10.83
N ILE A 137 -7.84 -2.73 10.47
CA ILE A 137 -7.11 -1.62 11.13
C ILE A 137 -7.56 -1.48 12.58
N ILE A 138 -8.86 -1.52 12.84
CA ILE A 138 -9.42 -1.43 14.20
C ILE A 138 -8.93 -2.62 15.04
N LEU A 139 -9.02 -3.84 14.49
CA LEU A 139 -8.56 -5.05 15.19
C LEU A 139 -7.05 -5.00 15.52
N TYR A 140 -6.22 -4.62 14.55
CA TYR A 140 -4.77 -4.50 14.75
C TYR A 140 -4.42 -3.40 15.76
N SER A 141 -5.06 -2.23 15.65
CA SER A 141 -4.84 -1.12 16.56
C SER A 141 -5.26 -1.51 17.98
N GLY A 142 -6.41 -2.16 18.13
CA GLY A 142 -6.91 -2.69 19.41
C GLY A 142 -5.93 -3.69 20.04
N GLU A 143 -5.41 -4.65 19.27
CA GLU A 143 -4.38 -5.59 19.75
C GLU A 143 -3.12 -4.87 20.23
N ARG A 144 -2.65 -3.86 19.49
CA ARG A 144 -1.49 -3.06 19.86
C ARG A 144 -1.71 -2.21 21.10
N LEU A 145 -2.88 -1.57 21.22
CA LEU A 145 -3.29 -0.82 22.40
C LEU A 145 -3.34 -1.73 23.63
N LEU A 146 -4.04 -2.86 23.55
CA LEU A 146 -4.11 -3.85 24.65
C LEU A 146 -2.74 -4.36 25.07
N ARG A 147 -1.85 -4.62 24.10
CA ARG A 147 -0.46 -5.02 24.38
C ARG A 147 0.32 -3.92 25.10
N ALA A 148 0.17 -2.66 24.68
CA ALA A 148 0.81 -1.51 25.32
C ALA A 148 0.31 -1.30 26.76
N PHE A 149 -1.01 -1.39 26.99
CA PHE A 149 -1.59 -1.34 28.33
C PHE A 149 -1.06 -2.48 29.21
N ARG A 150 -1.01 -3.71 28.68
CA ARG A 150 -0.48 -4.87 29.42
C ARG A 150 1.01 -4.74 29.74
N SER A 151 1.83 -4.22 28.82
CA SER A 151 3.26 -3.98 29.09
C SER A 151 3.46 -2.88 30.13
N SER A 152 2.62 -1.84 30.13
CA SER A 152 2.67 -0.79 31.15
C SER A 152 2.28 -1.27 32.56
N ILE A 153 1.51 -2.36 32.66
CA ILE A 153 1.05 -2.92 33.94
C ILE A 153 2.01 -4.02 34.43
N LYS A 154 2.68 -4.74 33.53
CA LYS A 154 3.59 -5.84 33.83
C LYS A 154 5.02 -5.49 33.42
N ASP A 155 5.64 -4.59 34.18
CA ASP A 155 7.08 -4.35 34.05
C ASP A 155 7.84 -5.60 34.52
N VAL A 156 8.31 -6.39 33.55
CA VAL A 156 9.24 -7.49 33.84
C VAL A 156 10.63 -6.90 33.94
N LYS A 157 11.19 -6.84 35.16
CA LYS A 157 12.62 -6.58 35.36
C LYS A 157 13.40 -7.68 34.62
N ILE A 158 14.09 -7.30 33.55
CA ILE A 158 15.12 -8.15 32.96
C ILE A 158 16.24 -8.24 33.99
N LEU A 159 16.28 -9.34 34.76
CA LEU A 159 17.47 -9.68 35.53
C LEU A 159 18.62 -9.82 34.55
N LYS A 160 19.64 -8.98 34.74
CA LYS A 160 20.94 -9.09 34.06
C LYS A 160 21.39 -10.54 34.20
N TRP A 161 21.41 -11.29 33.10
CA TRP A 161 22.27 -12.48 33.02
C TRP A 161 23.71 -11.96 32.94
N LEU A 162 24.23 -11.60 34.11
CA LEU A 162 25.64 -11.47 34.39
C LEU A 162 26.26 -12.85 34.13
N CYS A 163 27.25 -12.91 33.24
CA CYS A 163 28.27 -13.96 33.16
C CYS A 163 27.83 -15.40 33.48
N ILE A 164 27.29 -16.12 32.49
CA ILE A 164 27.55 -17.57 32.37
C ILE A 164 28.62 -17.75 31.28
N LEU A 165 29.78 -17.14 31.53
CA LEU A 165 31.03 -17.34 30.78
C LEU A 165 32.23 -17.46 31.76
N GLU A 166 31.96 -17.66 33.06
CA GLU A 166 32.96 -18.03 34.08
C GLU A 166 32.61 -19.37 34.76
N MET A 167 32.10 -20.36 34.02
CA MET A 167 31.96 -21.70 34.62
C MET A 167 32.08 -22.90 33.66
N PHE A 168 32.60 -22.72 32.45
CA PHE A 168 33.15 -23.80 31.62
C PHE A 168 34.17 -23.24 30.62
#